data_AF-A0A523F6P1-F1
#
_entry.id   AF-A0A523F6P1-F1
#
_cell.length_a   1.000
_cell.length_b   1.000
_cell.length_c   1.000
_cell.angle_alpha   90.00
_cell.angle_beta   90.00
_cell.angle_gamma   90.00
#
_symmetry.space_group_name_H-M   'P 1'
#
loop_
_entity.id
_entity.type
_entity.pdbx_description
1 polymer ?
#
loop_
_entity_poly.entity_id
_entity_poly.type
_entity_poly.pdbx_seq_one_letter_code
_entity_poly.pdbx_strand_id
1 'polypeptide(L)'
;MAQRRGEIEAFVRRLVVEVEAAEAAGMTAPQAIADHFNAKGVTTRKGRRWSGATVAKFLGSPGAKRYRSGGTAGRVAKAGRVGKRGAR
;
A
#
# COMPACT_ATOMS: atom_id res chain seq x y z
N MET A 1 -13.61 20.16 2.02
CA MET A 1 -12.86 19.35 3.01
C MET A 1 -12.87 17.85 2.71
N ALA A 2 -14.00 17.24 2.35
CA ALA A 2 -14.08 15.79 2.08
C ALA A 2 -13.29 15.33 0.83
N GLN A 3 -13.33 16.10 -0.26
CA GLN A 3 -12.66 15.76 -1.52
C GLN A 3 -11.13 15.65 -1.37
N ARG A 4 -10.51 16.62 -0.68
CA ARG A 4 -9.07 16.64 -0.39
C ARG A 4 -8.62 15.43 0.45
N ARG A 5 -9.48 14.93 1.35
CA ARG A 5 -9.18 13.73 2.12
C ARG A 5 -9.22 12.47 1.25
N GLY A 6 -10.22 12.37 0.36
CA GLY A 6 -10.33 11.25 -0.59
C GLY A 6 -9.13 11.17 -1.54
N GLU A 7 -8.68 12.31 -2.07
CA GLU A 7 -7.49 12.39 -2.92
C GLU A 7 -6.22 11.94 -2.19
N ILE A 8 -6.06 12.33 -0.92
CA ILE A 8 -4.92 11.89 -0.10
C ILE A 8 -4.98 10.38 0.11
N GLU A 9 -6.14 9.81 0.44
CA GLU A 9 -6.28 8.37 0.65
C GLU A 9 -6.03 7.58 -0.64
N ALA A 10 -6.56 8.03 -1.78
CA ALA A 10 -6.31 7.41 -3.08
C ALA A 10 -4.81 7.45 -3.45
N PHE A 11 -4.15 8.58 -3.19
CA PHE A 11 -2.72 8.73 -3.40
C PHE A 11 -1.90 7.76 -2.52
N VAL A 12 -2.23 7.65 -1.23
CA VAL A 12 -1.55 6.73 -0.32
C VAL A 12 -1.75 5.28 -0.74
N ARG A 13 -2.97 4.89 -1.14
CA ARG A 13 -3.26 3.53 -1.65
C ARG A 13 -2.42 3.19 -2.86
N ARG A 14 -2.34 4.11 -3.84
CA ARG A 14 -1.49 3.92 -5.03
C ARG A 14 -0.03 3.70 -4.66
N LEU A 15 0.51 4.50 -3.73
CA LEU A 15 1.89 4.35 -3.29
C LEU A 15 2.14 3.00 -2.63
N VAL A 16 1.21 2.50 -1.82
CA VAL A 16 1.35 1.18 -1.19
C VAL A 16 1.40 0.06 -2.22
N VAL A 17 0.57 0.11 -3.27
CA VAL A 17 0.63 -0.88 -4.37
C VAL A 17 2.00 -0.85 -5.06
N GLU A 18 2.56 0.33 -5.30
CA GLU A 18 3.90 0.44 -5.91
C GLU A 18 5.01 -0.04 -4.96
N VAL A 19 4.88 0.17 -3.65
CA VAL A 19 5.79 -0.41 -2.65
C VAL A 19 5.73 -1.93 -2.72
N GLU A 20 4.53 -2.52 -2.69
CA GLU A 20 4.36 -3.98 -2.72
C GLU A 20 4.90 -4.58 -4.02
N ALA A 21 4.73 -3.90 -5.15
CA ALA A 21 5.35 -4.30 -6.42
C ALA A 21 6.89 -4.24 -6.38
N ALA A 22 7.46 -3.20 -5.77
CA ALA A 22 8.91 -3.11 -5.59
C ALA A 22 9.44 -4.20 -4.64
N GLU A 23 8.72 -4.47 -3.54
CA GLU A 23 9.06 -5.54 -2.59
C GLU A 23 8.96 -6.93 -3.24
N ALA A 24 7.95 -7.17 -4.09
CA ALA A 24 7.83 -8.41 -4.87
C ALA A 24 8.97 -8.58 -5.89
N ALA A 25 9.56 -7.47 -6.37
CA ALA A 25 10.77 -7.48 -7.19
C ALA A 25 12.07 -7.60 -6.36
N GLY A 26 11.99 -7.82 -5.05
CA GLY A 26 13.12 -7.97 -4.14
C GLY A 26 13.70 -6.65 -3.62
N MET A 27 13.09 -5.51 -3.93
CA MET A 27 13.54 -4.19 -3.49
C MET A 27 12.95 -3.86 -2.12
N THR A 28 13.66 -4.23 -1.06
CA THR A 28 13.22 -3.99 0.33
C THR A 28 13.89 -2.77 0.96
N ALA A 29 15.03 -2.33 0.41
CA ALA A 29 15.72 -1.15 0.90
C ALA A 29 14.94 0.13 0.54
N PRO A 30 14.74 1.08 1.48
CA PRO A 30 14.01 2.31 1.21
C PRO A 30 14.58 3.13 0.04
N GLN A 31 15.89 3.09 -0.16
CA GLN A 31 16.54 3.76 -1.29
C GLN A 31 16.20 3.08 -2.63
N ALA A 32 16.23 1.74 -2.68
CA ALA A 32 15.86 1.00 -3.89
C ALA A 32 14.39 1.24 -4.28
N ILE A 33 13.49 1.30 -3.30
CA ILE A 33 12.07 1.66 -3.54
C ILE A 33 11.95 3.11 -4.04
N ALA A 34 12.75 4.04 -3.51
CA ALA A 34 12.76 5.42 -3.99
C ALA A 34 13.21 5.52 -5.45
N ASP A 35 14.26 4.77 -5.82
CA ASP A 35 14.77 4.71 -7.20
C ASP A 35 13.73 4.08 -8.13
N HIS A 36 13.05 3.02 -7.70
CA HIS A 36 11.92 2.43 -8.42
C HIS A 36 10.80 3.43 -8.69
N PHE A 37 10.40 4.20 -7.68
CA PHE A 37 9.38 5.25 -7.83
C PHE A 37 9.83 6.32 -8.82
N ASN A 38 11.06 6.79 -8.68
CA ASN A 38 11.62 7.81 -9.57
C ASN A 38 11.74 7.32 -11.02
N ALA A 39 12.10 6.05 -11.23
CA ALA A 39 12.18 5.43 -12.57
C ALA A 39 10.80 5.30 -13.22
N LYS A 40 9.76 5.00 -12.43
CA LYS A 40 8.36 4.96 -12.89
C LYS A 40 7.69 6.33 -13.03
N GLY A 41 8.39 7.42 -12.69
CA GLY A 41 7.82 8.78 -12.69
C GLY A 41 6.82 9.03 -11.56
N VAL A 42 6.78 8.17 -10.53
CA VAL A 42 5.96 8.38 -9.34
C VAL A 42 6.61 9.49 -8.51
N THR A 43 5.95 10.65 -8.44
CA THR A 43 6.42 11.79 -7.65
C THR A 43 5.63 11.91 -6.34
N THR A 44 6.20 12.61 -5.36
CA THR A 44 5.47 13.00 -4.16
C THR A 44 4.29 13.92 -4.52
N ARG A 45 3.34 14.12 -3.60
CA ARG A 45 2.20 15.04 -3.80
C ARG A 45 2.60 16.48 -4.17
N LYS A 46 3.82 16.91 -3.83
CA LYS A 46 4.38 18.22 -4.21
C LYS A 46 5.23 18.17 -5.49
N GLY A 47 5.18 17.09 -6.26
CA GLY A 47 5.96 16.91 -7.50
C GLY A 47 7.45 16.65 -7.29
N ARG A 48 7.91 16.41 -6.05
CA ARG A 48 9.33 16.13 -5.76
C ARG A 48 9.66 14.66 -5.94
N ARG A 49 10.92 14.37 -6.28
CA ARG A 49 11.49 13.02 -6.30
C ARG A 49 11.50 12.38 -4.92
N TRP A 50 11.46 11.06 -4.90
CA TRP A 50 11.58 10.28 -3.67
C TRP A 50 13.03 10.14 -3.26
N SER A 51 13.25 10.12 -1.94
CA SER A 51 14.52 9.75 -1.32
C SER A 51 14.27 8.59 -0.35
N GLY A 52 15.31 7.78 -0.06
CA GLY A 52 15.19 6.67 0.89
C GLY A 52 14.66 7.11 2.26
N ALA A 53 15.08 8.28 2.75
CA ALA A 53 14.58 8.85 4.00
C ALA A 53 13.07 9.19 3.95
N THR A 54 12.57 9.66 2.81
CA THR A 54 11.15 9.98 2.62
C THR A 54 10.32 8.70 2.50
N VAL A 55 10.85 7.69 1.82
CA VAL A 55 10.24 6.35 1.75
C VAL A 55 10.17 5.73 3.15
N ALA A 56 11.24 5.75 3.92
CA ALA A 56 11.24 5.22 5.29
C ALA A 56 10.19 5.90 6.18
N LYS A 57 10.08 7.24 6.11
CA LYS A 57 9.03 8.00 6.79
C LYS A 57 7.62 7.60 6.33
N PHE A 58 7.44 7.40 5.02
CA PHE A 58 6.16 6.97 4.46
C PHE A 58 5.77 5.58 4.97
N LEU A 59 6.68 4.60 4.93
CA LEU A 59 6.46 3.23 5.43
C LEU A 59 6.15 3.20 6.94
N GLY A 60 6.74 4.12 7.71
CA GLY A 60 6.44 4.29 9.13
C GLY A 60 5.08 4.93 9.42
N SER A 61 4.45 5.58 8.45
CA SER A 61 3.22 6.35 8.64
C SER A 61 1.99 5.47 8.86
N PRO A 62 0.99 5.93 9.64
CA PRO A 62 -0.27 5.21 9.83
C PRO A 62 -1.01 4.92 8.51
N GLY A 63 -0.89 5.82 7.52
CA GLY A 63 -1.51 5.64 6.21
C GLY A 63 -0.96 4.43 5.47
N ALA A 64 0.37 4.32 5.35
CA ALA A 64 0.99 3.19 4.66
C ALA A 64 0.71 1.86 5.36
N LYS A 65 0.83 1.82 6.70
CA LYS A 65 0.55 0.61 7.49
C LYS A 65 -0.90 0.12 7.36
N ARG A 66 -1.87 1.04 7.28
CA ARG A 66 -3.31 0.70 7.15
C ARG A 66 -3.67 0.03 5.82
N TYR A 67 -2.94 0.35 4.75
CA TYR A 67 -3.24 -0.17 3.41
C TYR A 67 -2.30 -1.29 2.97
N ARG A 68 -1.16 -1.49 3.65
CA ARG A 68 -0.27 -2.62 3.40
C ARG A 68 -1.02 -3.91 3.72
N SER A 69 -0.94 -4.87 2.81
CA SER A 69 -1.55 -6.21 2.93
C SER A 69 -1.21 -6.93 4.25
N GLY A 70 -0.08 -6.62 4.90
CA GLY A 70 0.33 -7.14 6.21
C GLY A 70 -0.35 -6.52 7.45
N GLY A 71 -1.17 -5.47 7.32
CA GLY A 71 -1.92 -4.85 8.42
C GLY A 71 -3.21 -5.58 8.82
N THR A 72 -3.46 -6.75 8.23
CA THR A 72 -4.64 -7.58 8.49
C THR A 72 -4.29 -9.07 8.62
N ALA A 73 -3.23 -9.39 9.38
CA ALA A 73 -3.06 -10.74 9.95
C ALA A 73 -4.11 -11.04 11.07
N GLY A 74 -5.36 -10.61 10.86
CA GLY A 74 -6.48 -10.73 11.80
C GLY A 74 -7.85 -10.59 11.12
N ARG A 75 -7.94 -10.71 9.79
CA ARG A 75 -9.23 -10.85 9.10
C ARG A 75 -9.15 -11.85 7.94
N VAL A 76 -8.64 -13.04 8.24
CA VAL A 76 -9.14 -14.24 7.59
C VAL A 76 -10.19 -14.83 8.54
N ALA A 77 -11.38 -15.12 8.00
CA ALA A 77 -12.54 -15.77 8.62
C ALA A 77 -13.57 -14.89 9.40
N LYS A 78 -14.62 -14.42 8.70
CA LYS A 78 -16.01 -14.95 8.88
C LYS A 78 -17.02 -14.27 7.93
N ALA A 79 -17.40 -15.01 6.88
CA ALA A 79 -18.76 -15.14 6.36
C ALA A 79 -18.71 -16.39 5.46
N GLY A 80 -19.36 -17.52 5.72
CA GLY A 80 -20.36 -17.87 6.70
C GLY A 80 -21.12 -19.07 6.14
N ARG A 81 -20.76 -20.28 6.61
CA ARG A 81 -21.58 -21.50 6.75
C ARG A 81 -22.68 -21.84 5.72
N VAL A 82 -22.47 -23.02 5.10
CA VAL A 82 -23.35 -24.21 5.12
C VAL A 82 -24.79 -24.04 4.62
N GLY A 83 -25.05 -24.59 3.43
CA GLY A 83 -26.29 -25.30 3.11
C GLY A 83 -25.97 -26.79 2.95
N LYS A 84 -26.35 -27.61 3.93
CA LYS A 84 -26.24 -29.08 3.95
C LYS A 84 -27.58 -29.67 3.47
N ARG A 85 -27.52 -30.76 2.69
CA ARG A 85 -28.59 -31.75 2.37
C ARG A 85 -29.57 -31.30 1.28
N GLY A 86 -30.03 -32.14 0.35
CA GLY A 86 -29.90 -33.58 0.17
C GLY A 86 -30.76 -34.04 -1.02
N ALA A 87 -30.55 -35.31 -1.39
CA ALA A 87 -31.29 -36.18 -2.31
C ALA A 87 -32.69 -35.75 -2.82
N ARG A 88 -32.90 -35.95 -4.12
CA ARG A 88 -33.90 -36.88 -4.66
C ARG A 88 -33.52 -37.32 -6.08
#